data_AF-J9S4G5-F1
#
_entry.id   AF-J9S4G5-F1
#
_cell.length_a   1.000
_cell.length_b   1.000
_cell.length_c   1.000
_cell.angle_alpha   90.00
_cell.angle_beta   90.00
_cell.angle_gamma   90.00
#
_symmetry.space_group_name_H-M   'P 1'
#
loop_
_entity.id
_entity.type
_entity.pdbx_description
1 polymer ?
#
loop_
_entity_poly.entity_id
_entity_poly.type
_entity_poly.pdbx_seq_one_letter_code
_entity_poly.pdbx_strand_id
1 'polypeptide(L)'
;MTSPLPQNGTNDFRAILIHIGITVVLGLGLLVLAHASSDPLQTVLIIASPIVVLLGASAMLYRTYLAWKRNGRWQVWQGGAWFLLIFFIVMLFNSAPVLFE
;
A
#
# COMPACT_ATOMS: atom_id res chain seq x y z
N MET A 1 -19.17 -10.23 32.79
CA MET A 1 -18.50 -9.47 31.72
C MET A 1 -18.87 -10.12 30.40
N THR A 2 -19.88 -9.58 29.71
CA THR A 2 -20.23 -10.06 28.37
C THR A 2 -19.19 -9.50 27.40
N SER A 3 -18.43 -10.37 26.73
CA SER A 3 -17.55 -9.94 25.65
C SER A 3 -18.44 -9.36 24.54
N PRO A 4 -18.29 -8.08 24.16
CA PRO A 4 -19.07 -7.54 23.06
C PRO A 4 -18.74 -8.35 21.81
N LEU A 5 -19.77 -8.88 21.14
CA LEU A 5 -19.61 -9.54 19.84
C LEU A 5 -18.85 -8.59 18.90
N PRO A 6 -17.91 -9.08 18.07
CA PRO A 6 -17.14 -8.25 17.16
C PRO A 6 -18.05 -7.71 16.05
N GLN A 7 -18.78 -6.64 16.35
CA GLN A 7 -19.89 -6.15 15.54
C GLN A 7 -19.44 -5.52 14.21
N ASN A 8 -18.12 -5.44 13.93
CA ASN A 8 -17.59 -4.69 12.77
C ASN A 8 -16.36 -5.30 12.07
N GLY A 9 -15.95 -6.54 12.40
CA GLY A 9 -14.69 -7.13 11.88
C GLY A 9 -14.65 -7.32 10.36
N THR A 10 -15.78 -7.70 9.76
CA THR A 10 -15.89 -7.93 8.31
C THR A 10 -15.71 -6.66 7.49
N ASN A 11 -16.20 -5.53 8.01
CA ASN A 11 -16.11 -4.23 7.33
C ASN A 11 -14.69 -3.68 7.34
N ASP A 12 -14.00 -3.78 8.48
CA ASP A 12 -12.59 -3.39 8.59
C ASP A 12 -11.71 -4.23 7.67
N PHE A 13 -11.91 -5.55 7.66
CA PHE A 13 -11.16 -6.45 6.78
C PHE A 13 -11.38 -6.13 5.30
N ARG A 14 -12.64 -5.94 4.89
CA ARG A 14 -12.99 -5.51 3.53
C ARG A 14 -12.34 -4.17 3.18
N ALA A 15 -12.35 -3.19 4.08
CA ALA A 15 -11.73 -1.89 3.86
C ALA A 15 -10.21 -1.98 3.71
N ILE A 16 -9.57 -2.85 4.51
CA ILE A 16 -8.14 -3.14 4.41
C ILE A 16 -7.81 -3.77 3.06
N LEU A 17 -8.55 -4.82 2.67
CA LEU A 17 -8.34 -5.51 1.40
C LEU A 17 -8.55 -4.59 0.19
N ILE A 18 -9.60 -3.75 0.21
CA ILE A 18 -9.85 -2.78 -0.86
C ILE A 18 -8.69 -1.77 -0.95
N HIS A 19 -8.23 -1.24 0.18
CA HIS A 19 -7.13 -0.28 0.20
C HIS A 19 -5.84 -0.89 -0.35
N ILE A 20 -5.52 -2.12 0.07
CA ILE A 20 -4.37 -2.88 -0.45
C ILE A 20 -4.54 -3.11 -1.95
N GLY A 21 -5.70 -3.63 -2.37
CA GLY A 21 -5.99 -3.95 -3.77
C GLY A 21 -5.85 -2.74 -4.68
N ILE A 22 -6.45 -1.60 -4.32
CA ILE A 22 -6.34 -0.35 -5.08
C ILE A 22 -4.87 0.09 -5.16
N THR A 23 -4.15 0.09 -4.04
CA THR A 23 -2.74 0.54 -3.99
C THR A 23 -1.85 -0.33 -4.87
N VAL A 24 -2.00 -1.65 -4.77
CA VAL A 24 -1.22 -2.63 -5.56
C VAL A 24 -1.56 -2.50 -7.05
N VAL A 25 -2.84 -2.41 -7.40
CA VAL A 25 -3.28 -2.24 -8.80
C VAL A 25 -2.72 -0.95 -9.40
N LEU A 26 -2.73 0.16 -8.66
CA LEU A 26 -2.15 1.43 -9.13
C LEU A 26 -0.63 1.32 -9.31
N GLY A 27 0.09 0.76 -8.34
CA GLY A 27 1.54 0.56 -8.43
C GLY A 27 1.93 -0.33 -9.61
N LEU A 28 1.34 -1.52 -9.71
CA LEU A 28 1.60 -2.45 -10.83
C LEU A 28 1.13 -1.89 -12.16
N GLY A 29 0.00 -1.18 -12.20
CA GLY A 29 -0.52 -0.53 -13.40
C GLY A 29 0.47 0.50 -13.97
N LEU A 30 1.15 1.26 -13.12
CA LEU A 30 2.22 2.16 -13.56
C LEU A 30 3.42 1.40 -14.15
N LEU A 31 3.81 0.25 -13.58
CA LEU A 31 4.88 -0.57 -14.17
C LEU A 31 4.49 -1.15 -15.54
N VAL A 32 3.26 -1.64 -15.66
CA VAL A 32 2.73 -2.14 -16.94
C VAL A 32 2.73 -1.01 -17.98
N LEU A 33 2.27 0.18 -17.61
CA LEU A 33 2.28 1.34 -18.49
C LEU A 33 3.71 1.77 -18.87
N ALA A 34 4.67 1.65 -17.94
CA ALA A 34 6.07 1.95 -18.22
C ALA A 34 6.61 1.07 -19.35
N HIS A 35 6.31 -0.23 -19.34
CA HIS A 35 6.76 -1.17 -20.37
C HIS A 35 6.08 -0.96 -21.73
N ALA A 36 4.97 -0.21 -21.77
CA ALA A 36 4.29 0.19 -22.99
C ALA A 36 4.68 1.60 -23.46
N SER A 37 5.60 2.28 -22.77
CA SER A 37 5.96 3.68 -23.00
C SER A 37 7.36 3.83 -23.60
N SER A 38 7.65 5.01 -24.16
CA SER A 38 8.99 5.40 -24.65
C SER A 38 9.97 5.74 -23.52
N ASP A 39 11.28 5.64 -23.78
CA ASP A 39 12.36 5.72 -22.77
C ASP A 39 12.22 6.84 -21.71
N PRO A 40 11.95 8.13 -22.05
CA PRO A 40 11.87 9.16 -21.01
C PRO A 40 10.67 8.98 -20.07
N LEU A 41 9.54 8.52 -20.62
CA LEU A 41 8.31 8.28 -19.86
C LEU A 41 8.39 6.98 -19.07
N GLN A 42 9.05 5.96 -19.62
CA GLN A 42 9.28 4.68 -18.95
C GLN A 42 10.00 4.88 -17.61
N THR A 43 11.12 5.62 -17.60
CA THR A 43 11.89 5.91 -16.37
C THR A 43 11.03 6.59 -15.30
N VAL A 44 10.26 7.62 -15.70
CA VAL A 44 9.36 8.33 -14.79
C VAL A 44 8.32 7.39 -14.18
N LEU A 45 7.71 6.50 -14.99
CA LEU A 45 6.68 5.57 -14.52
C LEU A 45 7.25 4.48 -13.61
N ILE A 46 8.46 3.99 -13.88
CA ILE A 46 9.16 3.02 -13.02
C ILE A 46 9.42 3.63 -11.63
N ILE A 47 9.82 4.90 -11.56
CA ILE A 47 10.06 5.62 -10.29
C ILE A 47 8.75 5.98 -9.59
N ALA A 48 7.73 6.42 -10.33
CA ALA A 48 6.43 6.80 -9.78
C ALA A 48 5.70 5.61 -9.14
N SER A 49 5.89 4.42 -9.68
CA SER A 49 5.23 3.20 -9.22
C SER A 49 5.45 2.88 -7.72
N PRO A 50 6.68 2.73 -7.20
CA PRO A 50 6.91 2.54 -5.77
C PRO A 50 6.45 3.75 -4.94
N ILE A 51 6.54 4.98 -5.46
CA ILE A 51 6.05 6.18 -4.75
C ILE A 51 4.55 6.09 -4.47
N VAL A 52 3.74 5.66 -5.44
CA VAL A 52 2.29 5.46 -5.24
C VAL A 52 2.03 4.42 -4.15
N VAL A 53 2.80 3.33 -4.13
CA VAL A 53 2.67 2.31 -3.09
C VAL A 53 3.07 2.85 -1.72
N LEU A 54 4.12 3.68 -1.63
CA LEU A 54 4.54 4.33 -0.38
C LEU A 54 3.44 5.26 0.17
N LEU A 55 2.75 6.00 -0.70
CA LEU A 55 1.61 6.83 -0.30
C LEU A 55 0.47 5.96 0.24
N GLY A 56 0.18 4.83 -0.40
CA GLY A 56 -0.80 3.86 0.09
C GLY A 56 -0.43 3.26 1.45
N ALA A 57 0.83 2.87 1.64
CA ALA A 57 1.35 2.39 2.92
C ALA A 57 1.24 3.45 4.03
N SER A 58 1.63 4.69 3.72
CA SER A 58 1.54 5.83 4.63
C SER A 58 0.11 6.14 5.05
N ALA A 59 -0.84 6.12 4.11
CA ALA A 59 -2.26 6.28 4.40
C ALA A 59 -2.79 5.17 5.32
N MET A 60 -2.31 3.93 5.14
CA MET A 60 -2.71 2.80 6.00
C MET A 60 -2.07 2.86 7.39
N LEU A 61 -0.82 3.33 7.51
CA LEU A 61 -0.19 3.64 8.79
C LEU A 61 -0.93 4.75 9.53
N TYR A 62 -1.34 5.81 8.83
CA TYR A 62 -2.15 6.88 9.41
C TYR A 62 -3.49 6.36 9.96
N ARG A 63 -4.17 5.48 9.21
CA ARG A 63 -5.38 4.79 9.68
C ARG A 63 -5.12 3.90 10.90
N THR A 64 -3.99 3.20 10.92
CA THR A 64 -3.54 2.40 12.08
C THR A 64 -3.38 3.29 13.31
N TYR A 65 -2.73 4.44 13.16
CA TYR A 65 -2.56 5.42 14.24
C TYR A 65 -3.90 5.98 14.73
N LEU A 66 -4.82 6.33 13.83
CA LEU A 66 -6.15 6.79 14.21
C LEU A 66 -6.96 5.72 14.94
N ALA A 67 -6.87 4.46 14.51
CA ALA A 67 -7.52 3.33 15.19
C ALA A 67 -6.96 3.14 16.60
N TRP A 68 -5.64 3.24 16.77
CA TRP A 68 -5.00 3.17 18.09
C TRP A 68 -5.47 4.33 18.99
N LYS A 69 -5.47 5.57 18.48
CA LYS A 69 -5.91 6.75 19.24
C LYS A 69 -7.39 6.66 19.65
N ARG A 70 -8.21 5.91 18.92
CA ARG A 70 -9.64 5.69 19.20
C ARG A 70 -9.93 4.43 20.03
N ASN A 71 -8.91 3.77 20.58
CA ASN A 71 -9.03 2.46 21.25
C ASN A 71 -9.70 1.37 20.38
N GLY A 72 -9.51 1.45 19.06
CA GLY A 72 -10.01 0.49 18.08
C GLY A 72 -9.02 -0.65 17.79
N ARG A 73 -9.37 -1.50 16.82
CA ARG A 73 -8.63 -2.71 16.42
C ARG A 73 -7.41 -2.41 15.54
N TRP A 74 -6.44 -1.64 16.05
CA TRP A 74 -5.29 -1.15 15.28
C TRP A 74 -4.38 -2.26 14.72
N GLN A 75 -4.31 -3.42 15.37
CA GLN A 75 -3.44 -4.54 14.97
C GLN A 75 -3.76 -5.05 13.56
N VAL A 76 -5.04 -5.09 13.18
CA VAL A 76 -5.47 -5.56 11.85
C VAL A 76 -5.03 -4.57 10.77
N TRP A 77 -5.19 -3.27 11.04
CA TRP A 77 -4.73 -2.20 10.15
C TRP A 77 -3.21 -2.21 9.99
N GLN A 78 -2.49 -2.49 11.07
CA GLN A 78 -1.03 -2.56 11.06
C GLN A 78 -0.51 -3.69 10.16
N GLY A 79 -1.17 -4.85 10.16
CA GLY A 79 -0.81 -5.96 9.26
C GLY A 79 -0.89 -5.56 7.78
N GLY A 80 -1.94 -4.83 7.39
CA GLY A 80 -2.07 -4.29 6.03
C GLY A 80 -1.00 -3.23 5.70
N ALA A 81 -0.67 -2.37 6.67
CA ALA A 81 0.38 -1.38 6.51
C ALA A 81 1.77 -2.03 6.31
N TRP A 82 2.10 -3.06 7.07
CA TRP A 82 3.33 -3.82 6.92
C TRP A 82 3.43 -4.49 5.54
N PHE A 83 2.33 -5.10 5.08
CA PHE A 83 2.27 -5.67 3.73
C PHE A 83 2.63 -4.63 2.66
N LEU A 84 1.98 -3.46 2.69
CA LEU A 84 2.24 -2.40 1.70
C LEU A 84 3.66 -1.83 1.81
N LEU A 85 4.22 -1.74 3.02
CA LEU A 85 5.59 -1.27 3.22
C LEU A 85 6.62 -2.25 2.64
N ILE A 86 6.45 -3.56 2.88
CA ILE A 86 7.30 -4.60 2.30
C ILE A 86 7.16 -4.58 0.77
N PHE A 87 5.93 -4.48 0.26
CA PHE A 87 5.67 -4.40 -1.17
C PHE A 87 6.34 -3.18 -1.81
N PHE A 88 6.25 -2.01 -1.16
CA PHE A 88 6.99 -0.80 -1.56
C PHE A 88 8.49 -1.04 -1.61
N ILE A 89 9.08 -1.63 -0.56
CA ILE A 89 10.51 -1.89 -0.50
C ILE A 89 10.94 -2.78 -1.67
N VAL A 90 10.20 -3.86 -1.95
CA VAL A 90 10.48 -4.72 -3.10
C VAL A 90 10.48 -3.91 -4.39
N MET A 91 9.46 -3.09 -4.63
CA MET A 91 9.37 -2.29 -5.85
C MET A 91 10.48 -1.23 -5.94
N LEU A 92 10.81 -0.57 -4.83
CA LEU A 92 11.90 0.41 -4.76
C LEU A 92 13.24 -0.21 -5.17
N PHE A 93 13.59 -1.36 -4.60
CA PHE A 93 14.83 -2.04 -4.96
C PHE A 93 14.84 -2.54 -6.41
N ASN A 94 13.68 -2.95 -6.95
CA ASN A 94 13.58 -3.31 -8.37
C ASN A 94 13.69 -2.09 -9.31
N SER A 95 13.40 -0.88 -8.84
CA SER A 95 13.62 0.35 -9.63
C SER A 95 15.07 0.84 -9.64
N ALA A 96 15.95 0.28 -8.79
CA ALA A 96 17.32 0.73 -8.65
C ALA A 96 18.14 0.72 -9.96
N PRO A 97 18.07 -0.32 -10.83
CA PRO A 97 18.83 -0.34 -12.08
C PRO A 97 18.63 0.91 -12.93
N VAL A 98 17.38 1.38 -13.04
CA VAL A 98 17.00 2.56 -13.84
C VAL A 98 17.64 3.88 -13.33
N LEU A 99 18.07 3.94 -12.07
CA LEU A 99 18.72 5.12 -11.51
C LEU A 99 20.22 5.18 -11.76
N PHE A 100 20.83 4.07 -12.19
CA PHE A 100 22.28 3.93 -12.36
C PHE A 100 22.69 3.60 -13.81
N GLU A 101 21.73 3.57 -14.73
CA GLU A 101 21.92 3.40 -16.18
C GLU A 101 22.21 4.73 -16.90
#